data_AF-A0A7S3C5B8-F1
#
_entry.id   AF-A0A7S3C5B8-F1
#
_cell.length_a   1.000
_cell.length_b   1.000
_cell.length_c   1.000
_cell.angle_alpha   90.00
_cell.angle_beta   90.00
_cell.angle_gamma   90.00
#
_symmetry.space_group_name_H-M   'P 1'
#
loop_
_entity.id
_entity.type
_entity.pdbx_description
1 polymer ?
#
loop_
_entity_poly.entity_id
_entity_poly.type
_entity_poly.pdbx_seq_one_letter_code
_entity_poly.pdbx_strand_id
1 'polypeptide(L)'
;MNLADNNTTSQEAIREAGGIPPLVALLGAGAESEAAEYVVQALEDLACDNATNGQAILGVLPSTMPVVLGNEERFVAKLQAVASSRLEAAETGSDVDALERAIERGQAVRLAADVLQRASARVADINSETARKAKRESLGLGHMAPPNEFFCPITFEVMRDPVVASDGNSYERVAIEAVLRSGNSLSPLSREPLASALFPNRNLRQRIVAHEGEVLDFASQAAEVVAGRAVAEVLGEQSEGGGRKRAAELAAGEAGSSAGDAAGGRPKRSRR
;
A
#
# COMPACT_ATOMS: atom_id res chain seq x y z
N MET A 1 -26.17 38.93 -10.10
CA MET A 1 -27.04 38.27 -9.10
C MET A 1 -26.88 36.77 -9.33
N ASN A 2 -26.06 36.11 -8.51
CA ASN A 2 -25.79 34.68 -8.64
C ASN A 2 -26.87 33.89 -7.89
N LEU A 3 -27.38 32.82 -8.50
CA LEU A 3 -28.41 31.97 -7.92
C LEU A 3 -27.89 31.13 -6.74
N ALA A 4 -26.57 30.96 -6.64
CA ALA A 4 -25.90 30.15 -5.61
C ALA A 4 -25.45 30.94 -4.37
N ASP A 5 -25.54 32.28 -4.39
CA ASP A 5 -25.07 33.12 -3.28
C ASP A 5 -25.89 32.86 -2.01
N ASN A 6 -25.21 32.40 -0.95
CA ASN A 6 -25.77 32.07 0.37
C ASN A 6 -27.00 31.12 0.35
N ASN A 7 -27.11 30.25 -0.65
CA ASN A 7 -28.24 29.32 -0.79
C ASN A 7 -27.78 27.88 -0.99
N THR A 8 -27.67 27.13 0.11
CA THR A 8 -27.19 25.74 0.12
C THR A 8 -28.01 24.82 -0.80
N THR A 9 -29.34 24.98 -0.86
CA THR A 9 -30.20 24.18 -1.74
C THR A 9 -29.87 24.40 -3.21
N SER A 10 -29.70 25.66 -3.63
CA SER A 10 -29.33 26.00 -5.00
C SER A 10 -27.90 25.56 -5.33
N GLN A 11 -26.98 25.71 -4.38
CA GLN A 11 -25.61 25.24 -4.51
C GLN A 11 -25.54 23.71 -4.75
N GLU A 12 -26.29 22.93 -3.96
CA GLU A 12 -26.34 21.48 -4.08
C GLU A 12 -27.02 21.03 -5.37
N ALA A 13 -28.12 21.67 -5.76
CA ALA A 13 -28.81 21.38 -7.02
C ALA A 13 -27.91 21.62 -8.24
N ILE A 14 -27.10 22.69 -8.24
CA ILE A 14 -26.14 22.96 -9.32
C ILE A 14 -25.04 21.86 -9.35
N ARG A 15 -24.54 21.43 -8.19
CA ARG A 15 -23.60 20.29 -8.11
C ARG A 15 -24.23 19.03 -8.69
N GLU A 16 -25.43 18.67 -8.26
CA GLU A 16 -26.12 17.42 -8.63
C GLU A 16 -26.53 17.40 -10.10
N ALA A 17 -26.80 18.56 -10.68
CA ALA A 17 -26.99 18.73 -12.12
C ALA A 17 -25.68 18.60 -12.93
N GLY A 18 -24.52 18.43 -12.28
CA GLY A 18 -23.24 18.34 -12.95
C GLY A 18 -22.69 19.68 -13.45
N GLY A 19 -23.07 20.79 -12.81
CA GLY A 19 -22.64 22.14 -13.21
C GLY A 19 -21.18 22.47 -12.89
N ILE A 20 -20.56 21.76 -11.94
CA ILE A 20 -19.19 22.04 -11.47
C ILE A 20 -18.11 21.67 -12.52
N PRO A 21 -18.08 20.46 -13.13
CA PRO A 21 -17.05 20.10 -14.11
C PRO A 21 -16.93 21.07 -15.29
N PRO A 22 -18.03 21.53 -15.93
CA PRO A 22 -17.95 22.51 -17.01
C PRO A 22 -17.36 23.86 -16.59
N LEU A 23 -17.69 24.35 -15.39
CA LEU A 23 -17.12 25.59 -14.84
C LEU A 23 -15.61 25.46 -14.65
N VAL A 24 -15.15 24.34 -14.10
CA VAL A 24 -13.72 24.08 -13.91
C VAL A 24 -12.99 23.92 -15.25
N ALA A 25 -13.61 23.28 -16.25
CA ALA A 25 -13.05 23.18 -17.59
C ALA A 25 -12.89 24.55 -18.27
N LEU A 26 -13.86 25.46 -18.09
CA LEU A 26 -13.79 26.83 -18.60
C LEU A 26 -12.62 27.62 -17.98
N LEU A 27 -12.38 27.44 -16.68
CA LEU A 27 -11.25 28.04 -15.98
C LEU A 27 -9.90 27.60 -16.59
N GLY A 28 -9.78 26.31 -16.95
CA GLY A 28 -8.58 25.77 -17.61
C GLY A 28 -8.38 26.24 -19.06
N ALA A 29 -9.46 26.55 -19.79
CA ALA A 29 -9.40 26.95 -21.19
C ALA A 29 -9.07 28.45 -21.41
N GLY A 30 -9.22 29.28 -20.39
CA GLY A 30 -9.11 30.74 -20.51
C GLY A 30 -8.73 31.45 -19.22
N ALA A 31 -7.68 30.96 -18.53
CA ALA A 31 -7.28 31.38 -17.19
C ALA A 31 -6.98 32.89 -17.02
N GLU A 32 -6.67 33.60 -18.11
CA GLU A 32 -6.39 35.05 -18.11
C GLU A 32 -7.55 35.90 -18.64
N SER A 33 -8.70 35.29 -18.93
CA SER A 33 -9.87 36.01 -19.47
C SER A 33 -10.73 36.61 -18.36
N GLU A 34 -11.42 37.71 -18.65
CA GLU A 34 -12.46 38.28 -17.78
C GLU A 34 -13.56 37.25 -17.45
N ALA A 35 -13.80 36.29 -18.35
CA ALA A 35 -14.72 35.17 -18.12
C ALA A 35 -14.23 34.23 -16.99
N ALA A 36 -12.92 34.10 -16.77
CA ALA A 36 -12.38 33.30 -15.67
C ALA A 36 -12.71 33.91 -14.31
N GLU A 37 -12.75 35.24 -14.17
CA GLU A 37 -13.12 35.92 -12.93
C GLU A 37 -14.57 35.59 -12.54
N TYR A 38 -15.49 35.65 -13.50
CA TYR A 38 -16.89 35.26 -13.28
C TYR A 38 -17.04 33.78 -12.92
N VAL A 39 -16.24 32.91 -13.51
CA VAL A 39 -16.22 31.48 -13.19
C VAL A 39 -15.69 31.24 -11.78
N VAL A 40 -14.62 31.94 -11.37
CA VAL A 40 -14.08 31.87 -10.01
C VAL A 40 -15.11 32.35 -9.00
N GLN A 41 -15.78 33.48 -9.23
CA GLN A 41 -16.86 33.95 -8.36
C GLN A 41 -18.01 32.93 -8.26
N ALA A 42 -18.40 32.33 -9.38
CA ALA A 42 -19.44 31.31 -9.37
C ALA A 42 -19.04 30.06 -8.56
N LEU A 43 -17.77 29.64 -8.65
CA LEU A 43 -17.23 28.55 -7.86
C LEU A 43 -17.08 28.92 -6.38
N GLU A 44 -16.74 30.18 -6.06
CA GLU A 44 -16.71 30.69 -4.69
C GLU A 44 -18.11 30.63 -4.06
N ASP A 45 -19.12 31.15 -4.76
CA ASP A 45 -20.50 31.13 -4.29
C ASP A 45 -21.01 29.70 -4.13
N LEU A 46 -20.61 28.76 -5.01
CA LEU A 46 -20.93 27.34 -4.89
C LEU A 46 -20.26 26.66 -3.69
N ALA A 47 -19.06 27.11 -3.32
CA ALA A 47 -18.32 26.59 -2.17
C ALA A 47 -18.66 27.33 -0.86
N CYS A 48 -19.35 28.47 -0.93
CA CYS A 48 -19.71 29.31 0.22
C CYS A 48 -20.49 28.49 1.26
N ASP A 49 -19.92 28.38 2.46
CA ASP A 49 -20.36 27.51 3.57
C ASP A 49 -20.79 26.08 3.20
N ASN A 50 -20.24 25.54 2.11
CA ASN A 50 -20.61 24.24 1.55
C ASN A 50 -19.37 23.38 1.31
N ALA A 51 -18.98 22.62 2.33
CA ALA A 51 -17.81 21.75 2.27
C ALA A 51 -17.95 20.67 1.17
N THR A 52 -19.15 20.12 0.95
CA THR A 52 -19.39 19.08 -0.05
C THR A 52 -19.16 19.61 -1.47
N ASN A 53 -19.62 20.82 -1.76
CA ASN A 53 -19.34 21.47 -3.04
C ASN A 53 -17.87 21.83 -3.18
N GLY A 54 -17.22 22.33 -2.13
CA GLY A 54 -15.77 22.54 -2.12
C GLY A 54 -14.99 21.26 -2.43
N GLN A 55 -15.43 20.12 -1.88
CA GLN A 55 -14.85 18.81 -2.18
C GLN A 55 -15.08 18.37 -3.64
N ALA A 56 -16.26 18.67 -4.20
CA ALA A 56 -16.59 18.37 -5.59
C ALA A 56 -15.73 19.21 -6.56
N ILE A 57 -15.55 20.50 -6.27
CA ILE A 57 -14.68 21.41 -7.03
C ILE A 57 -13.23 20.90 -7.02
N LEU A 58 -12.67 20.64 -5.83
CA LEU A 58 -11.33 20.02 -5.72
C LEU A 58 -11.22 18.68 -6.44
N GLY A 59 -12.32 17.92 -6.51
CA GLY A 59 -12.37 16.62 -7.15
C GLY A 59 -12.19 16.66 -8.67
N VAL A 60 -12.53 17.78 -9.31
CA VAL A 60 -12.50 17.94 -10.77
C VAL A 60 -11.39 18.87 -11.25
N LEU A 61 -10.60 19.47 -10.34
CA LEU A 61 -9.47 20.31 -10.71
C LEU A 61 -8.44 19.49 -11.49
N PRO A 62 -7.96 19.98 -12.65
CA PRO A 62 -6.97 19.27 -13.45
C PRO A 62 -5.62 19.23 -12.74
N SER A 63 -4.97 18.06 -12.76
CA SER A 63 -3.66 17.80 -12.13
C SER A 63 -2.49 18.51 -12.83
N THR A 64 -2.69 19.01 -14.05
CA THR A 64 -1.61 19.44 -14.98
C THR A 64 -1.44 20.93 -15.14
N MET A 65 -2.22 21.76 -14.45
CA MET A 65 -2.02 23.21 -14.45
C MET A 65 -2.18 23.77 -13.04
N PRO A 66 -1.23 24.59 -12.56
CA PRO A 66 -1.52 25.44 -11.43
C PRO A 66 -2.63 26.38 -11.90
N VAL A 67 -3.85 26.11 -11.46
CA VAL A 67 -4.99 26.97 -11.76
C VAL A 67 -4.57 28.38 -11.36
N VAL A 68 -4.59 29.31 -12.32
CA VAL A 68 -4.53 30.74 -12.03
C VAL A 68 -5.87 31.06 -11.39
N LEU A 69 -6.04 30.61 -10.14
CA LEU A 69 -6.94 31.26 -9.23
C LEU A 69 -6.32 32.66 -9.15
N GLY A 70 -6.97 33.64 -9.78
CA GLY A 70 -6.50 35.02 -9.82
C GLY A 70 -6.29 35.58 -8.40
N ASN A 71 -6.17 36.89 -8.27
CA ASN A 71 -5.95 37.56 -6.98
C ASN A 71 -7.11 37.41 -5.94
N GLU A 72 -8.02 36.45 -6.15
CA GLU A 72 -9.11 36.02 -5.26
C GLU A 72 -8.54 35.18 -4.08
N GLU A 73 -7.77 35.84 -3.20
CA GLU A 73 -7.10 35.22 -2.04
C GLU A 73 -8.06 34.39 -1.16
N ARG A 74 -9.33 34.80 -1.08
CA ARG A 74 -10.35 34.17 -0.24
C ARG A 74 -10.78 32.79 -0.75
N PHE A 75 -11.01 32.65 -2.05
CA PHE A 75 -11.39 31.38 -2.66
C PHE A 75 -10.22 30.38 -2.61
N VAL A 76 -9.01 30.84 -2.91
CA VAL A 76 -7.77 30.04 -2.77
C VAL A 76 -7.62 29.52 -1.34
N ALA A 77 -7.71 30.40 -0.35
CA ALA A 77 -7.56 30.03 1.06
C ALA A 77 -8.60 28.97 1.49
N LYS A 78 -9.83 29.07 0.98
CA LYS A 78 -10.89 28.09 1.28
C LYS A 78 -10.61 26.73 0.63
N LEU A 79 -10.21 26.71 -0.64
CA LEU A 79 -9.83 25.47 -1.32
C LEU A 79 -8.61 24.81 -0.64
N GLN A 80 -7.63 25.61 -0.21
CA GLN A 80 -6.49 25.15 0.57
C GLN A 80 -6.94 24.55 1.91
N ALA A 81 -7.84 25.21 2.66
CA ALA A 81 -8.35 24.68 3.92
C ALA A 81 -9.05 23.32 3.75
N VAL A 82 -9.89 23.19 2.70
CA VAL A 82 -10.56 21.91 2.39
C VAL A 82 -9.54 20.85 1.96
N ALA A 83 -8.55 21.20 1.13
CA ALA A 83 -7.50 20.27 0.70
C ALA A 83 -6.65 19.78 1.87
N SER A 84 -6.22 20.68 2.77
CA SER A 84 -5.48 20.35 3.99
C SER A 84 -6.27 19.41 4.89
N SER A 85 -7.55 19.71 5.16
CA SER A 85 -8.39 18.84 6.00
C SER A 85 -8.55 17.43 5.40
N ARG A 86 -8.68 17.31 4.08
CA ARG A 86 -8.73 16.00 3.41
C ARG A 86 -7.41 15.26 3.47
N LEU A 87 -6.29 15.98 3.33
CA LEU A 87 -4.97 15.39 3.41
C LEU A 87 -4.71 14.85 4.82
N GLU A 88 -5.01 15.63 5.86
CA GLU A 88 -4.91 15.19 7.25
C GLU A 88 -5.77 13.95 7.51
N ALA A 89 -7.02 13.93 7.03
CA ALA A 89 -7.88 12.76 7.12
C ALA A 89 -7.28 11.54 6.41
N ALA A 90 -6.71 11.70 5.21
CA ALA A 90 -6.07 10.63 4.46
C ALA A 90 -4.78 10.13 5.13
N GLU A 91 -3.99 11.02 5.75
CA GLU A 91 -2.76 10.69 6.47
C GLU A 91 -3.02 9.76 7.67
N THR A 92 -4.20 9.86 8.29
CA THR A 92 -4.62 8.94 9.38
C THR A 92 -4.96 7.53 8.91
N GLY A 93 -5.26 7.37 7.61
CA GLY A 93 -5.62 6.08 7.02
C GLY A 93 -4.40 5.27 6.55
N SER A 94 -4.71 4.20 5.81
CA SER A 94 -3.73 3.36 5.09
C SER A 94 -4.08 3.19 3.61
N ASP A 95 -5.08 3.92 3.12
CA ASP A 95 -5.48 3.93 1.71
C ASP A 95 -4.51 4.83 0.94
N VAL A 96 -3.55 4.20 0.25
CA VAL A 96 -2.51 4.88 -0.53
C VAL A 96 -3.13 5.69 -1.67
N ASP A 97 -4.11 5.12 -2.38
CA ASP A 97 -4.75 5.82 -3.50
C ASP A 97 -5.50 7.07 -3.01
N ALA A 98 -6.14 7.01 -1.84
CA ALA A 98 -6.78 8.17 -1.24
C ALA A 98 -5.79 9.26 -0.85
N LEU A 99 -4.63 8.87 -0.30
CA LEU A 99 -3.57 9.78 0.10
C LEU A 99 -2.88 10.42 -1.12
N GLU A 100 -2.58 9.65 -2.17
CA GLU A 100 -2.03 10.15 -3.44
C GLU A 100 -2.98 11.15 -4.10
N ARG A 101 -4.27 10.83 -4.20
CA ARG A 101 -5.29 11.78 -4.69
C ARG A 101 -5.37 13.06 -3.84
N ALA A 102 -5.16 12.97 -2.53
CA ALA A 102 -5.15 14.14 -1.65
C ALA A 102 -3.91 15.00 -1.87
N ILE A 103 -2.73 14.39 -2.08
CA ILE A 103 -1.47 15.07 -2.42
C ILE A 103 -1.63 15.81 -3.75
N GLU A 104 -2.13 15.15 -4.79
CA GLU A 104 -2.35 15.77 -6.11
C GLU A 104 -3.26 17.00 -6.02
N ARG A 105 -4.36 16.90 -5.26
CA ARG A 105 -5.25 18.05 -5.00
C ARG A 105 -4.55 19.15 -4.21
N GLY A 106 -3.75 18.78 -3.22
CA GLY A 106 -2.95 19.73 -2.45
C GLY A 106 -1.93 20.48 -3.32
N GLN A 107 -1.31 19.80 -4.28
CA GLN A 107 -0.42 20.41 -5.28
C GLN A 107 -1.19 21.39 -6.18
N ALA A 108 -2.38 21.00 -6.65
CA ALA A 108 -3.22 21.83 -7.52
C ALA A 108 -3.58 23.18 -6.87
N VAL A 109 -3.79 23.20 -5.55
CA VAL A 109 -4.10 24.42 -4.78
C VAL A 109 -2.89 25.05 -4.08
N ARG A 110 -1.67 24.60 -4.39
CA ARG A 110 -0.41 25.11 -3.85
C ARG A 110 -0.35 25.10 -2.32
N LEU A 111 -0.71 23.97 -1.70
CA LEU A 111 -0.44 23.76 -0.28
C LEU A 111 1.05 23.92 0.03
N ALA A 112 1.35 24.22 1.29
CA ALA A 112 2.72 24.40 1.76
C ALA A 112 3.57 23.15 1.49
N ALA A 113 4.82 23.36 1.07
CA ALA A 113 5.70 22.28 0.60
C ALA A 113 5.98 21.23 1.69
N ASP A 114 6.09 21.66 2.94
CA ASP A 114 6.29 20.79 4.10
C ASP A 114 5.10 19.87 4.35
N VAL A 115 3.87 20.37 4.15
CA VAL A 115 2.63 19.58 4.26
C VAL A 115 2.59 18.49 3.19
N LEU A 116 2.90 18.83 1.95
CA LEU A 116 2.94 17.86 0.84
C LEU A 116 4.07 16.84 1.05
N GLN A 117 5.25 17.29 1.48
CA GLN A 117 6.39 16.42 1.74
C GLN A 117 6.11 15.42 2.86
N ARG A 118 5.43 15.85 3.94
CA ARG A 118 4.97 14.96 5.02
C ARG A 118 4.04 13.87 4.50
N ALA A 119 3.05 14.24 3.69
CA ALA A 119 2.11 13.28 3.11
C ALA A 119 2.79 12.30 2.12
N SER A 120 3.72 12.79 1.30
CA SER A 120 4.51 11.90 0.41
C SER A 120 5.40 10.93 1.20
N ALA A 121 5.99 11.37 2.32
CA ALA A 121 6.74 10.48 3.20
C ALA A 121 5.83 9.39 3.79
N ARG A 122 4.59 9.75 4.16
CA ARG A 122 3.58 8.79 4.64
C ARG A 122 3.22 7.74 3.58
N VAL A 123 3.08 8.12 2.31
CA VAL A 123 2.89 7.16 1.20
C VAL A 123 4.08 6.19 1.12
N ALA A 124 5.31 6.72 1.17
CA ALA A 124 6.51 5.89 1.12
C ALA A 124 6.59 4.90 2.31
N ASP A 125 6.20 5.33 3.51
CA ASP A 125 6.15 4.47 4.70
C ASP A 125 5.16 3.31 4.50
N ILE A 126 3.92 3.61 4.08
CA ILE A 126 2.89 2.59 3.83
C ILE A 126 3.36 1.61 2.76
N ASN A 127 3.93 2.10 1.66
CA ASN A 127 4.46 1.26 0.58
C ASN A 127 5.64 0.39 1.06
N SER A 128 6.49 0.91 1.94
CA SER A 128 7.59 0.13 2.52
C SER A 128 7.08 -1.01 3.40
N GLU A 129 5.99 -0.79 4.14
CA GLU A 129 5.36 -1.79 5.01
C GLU A 129 4.65 -2.87 4.23
N THR A 130 3.89 -2.48 3.19
CA THR A 130 3.24 -3.45 2.30
C THR A 130 4.27 -4.32 1.59
N ALA A 131 5.36 -3.71 1.10
CA ALA A 131 6.47 -4.45 0.48
C ALA A 131 7.16 -5.40 1.47
N ARG A 132 7.44 -4.97 2.71
CA ARG A 132 8.01 -5.83 3.75
C ARG A 132 7.09 -7.01 4.06
N LYS A 133 5.81 -6.76 4.28
CA LYS A 133 4.82 -7.81 4.56
C LYS A 133 4.73 -8.81 3.41
N ALA A 134 4.62 -8.34 2.17
CA ALA A 134 4.60 -9.19 0.98
C ALA A 134 5.89 -10.02 0.85
N LYS A 135 7.05 -9.43 1.14
CA LYS A 135 8.33 -10.16 1.13
C LYS A 135 8.36 -11.26 2.19
N ARG A 136 7.91 -11.00 3.42
CA ARG A 136 7.80 -12.02 4.48
C ARG A 136 6.86 -13.15 4.09
N GLU A 137 5.69 -12.82 3.53
CA GLU A 137 4.71 -13.79 3.05
C GLU A 137 5.29 -14.67 1.93
N SER A 138 6.00 -14.07 0.96
CA SER A 138 6.64 -14.81 -0.14
C SER A 138 7.71 -15.82 0.33
N LEU A 139 8.29 -15.59 1.53
CA LEU A 139 9.30 -16.45 2.15
C LEU A 139 8.71 -17.39 3.22
N GLY A 140 7.38 -17.43 3.38
CA GLY A 140 6.73 -18.26 4.40
C GLY A 140 6.94 -17.79 5.85
N LEU A 141 7.39 -16.55 6.05
CA LEU A 141 7.67 -15.96 7.37
C LEU A 141 6.45 -15.30 8.02
N GLY A 142 5.25 -15.43 7.43
CA GLY A 142 4.03 -14.76 7.89
C GLY A 142 3.65 -15.08 9.35
N HIS A 143 4.06 -16.25 9.87
CA HIS A 143 3.79 -16.67 11.25
C HIS A 143 4.98 -16.50 12.20
N MET A 144 6.17 -16.15 11.69
CA MET A 144 7.34 -15.94 12.53
C MET A 144 7.25 -14.54 13.15
N ALA A 145 6.92 -14.46 14.43
CA ALA A 145 6.86 -13.18 15.12
C ALA A 145 8.28 -12.68 15.47
N PRO A 146 8.56 -11.38 15.32
CA PRO A 146 9.76 -10.77 15.87
C PRO A 146 9.81 -10.88 17.42
N PRO A 147 10.98 -10.64 18.04
CA PRO A 147 11.10 -10.51 19.49
C PRO A 147 10.13 -9.50 20.10
N ASN A 148 9.56 -9.83 21.27
CA ASN A 148 8.56 -9.01 21.96
C ASN A 148 9.04 -7.59 22.30
N GLU A 149 10.34 -7.40 22.53
CA GLU A 149 10.94 -6.08 22.81
C GLU A 149 10.85 -5.09 21.64
N PHE A 150 10.53 -5.55 20.44
CA PHE A 150 10.35 -4.71 19.25
C PHE A 150 8.94 -4.14 19.14
N PHE A 151 7.98 -4.65 19.91
CA PHE A 151 6.59 -4.24 19.84
C PHE A 151 6.33 -3.02 20.73
N CYS A 152 5.56 -2.06 20.20
CA CYS A 152 5.08 -0.96 20.99
C CYS A 152 3.98 -1.44 21.96
N PRO A 153 4.06 -1.11 23.25
CA PRO A 153 3.03 -1.47 24.23
C PRO A 153 1.65 -0.85 23.99
N ILE A 154 1.57 0.21 23.19
CA ILE A 154 0.32 0.93 22.90
C ILE A 154 -0.32 0.40 21.61
N THR A 155 0.47 0.29 20.53
CA THR A 155 -0.06 -0.09 19.21
C THR A 155 -0.07 -1.60 18.98
N PHE A 156 0.69 -2.37 19.76
CA PHE A 156 0.91 -3.81 19.56
C PHE A 156 1.51 -4.16 18.19
N GLU A 157 2.18 -3.20 17.56
CA GLU A 157 2.91 -3.36 16.30
C GLU A 157 4.41 -3.17 16.53
N VAL A 158 5.23 -3.67 15.60
CA VAL A 158 6.67 -3.44 15.60
C VAL A 158 6.96 -1.94 15.48
N MET A 159 7.79 -1.41 16.38
CA MET A 159 8.13 0.01 16.40
C MET A 159 8.93 0.42 15.17
N ARG A 160 8.53 1.53 14.54
CA ARG A 160 9.23 2.19 13.42
C ARG A 160 10.13 3.31 13.93
N ASP A 161 9.62 4.12 14.86
CA ASP A 161 10.38 5.17 15.51
C ASP A 161 10.31 5.03 17.03
N PRO A 162 11.08 4.07 17.60
CA PRO A 162 11.07 3.82 19.03
C PRO A 162 11.66 5.02 19.80
N VAL A 163 10.91 5.50 20.79
CA VAL A 163 11.31 6.54 21.73
C VAL A 163 11.22 6.04 23.16
N VAL A 164 12.19 6.42 24.00
CA VAL A 164 12.18 6.17 25.44
C VAL A 164 11.46 7.30 26.15
N ALA A 165 10.49 6.96 26.99
CA ALA A 165 9.81 7.91 27.86
C ALA A 165 10.45 7.94 29.28
N SER A 166 9.97 8.82 30.16
CA SER A 166 10.59 9.03 31.48
C SER A 166 10.52 7.81 32.42
N ASP A 167 9.65 6.86 32.13
CA ASP A 167 9.53 5.58 32.84
C ASP A 167 10.56 4.52 32.37
N GLY A 168 11.42 4.87 31.40
CA GLY A 168 12.44 3.99 30.85
C GLY A 168 11.93 3.01 29.80
N ASN A 169 10.63 3.02 29.48
CA ASN A 169 10.06 2.13 28.48
C ASN A 169 10.13 2.74 27.07
N SER A 170 10.18 1.87 26.06
CA SER A 170 10.17 2.28 24.66
C SER A 170 8.76 2.18 24.06
N TYR A 171 8.38 3.20 23.29
CA TYR A 171 7.10 3.31 22.61
C TYR A 171 7.29 3.76 21.17
N GLU A 172 6.29 3.52 20.32
CA GLU A 172 6.19 4.19 19.03
C GLU A 172 5.92 5.69 19.27
N ARG A 173 6.71 6.57 18.64
CA ARG A 173 6.65 8.03 18.86
C ARG A 173 5.23 8.57 18.75
N VAL A 174 4.58 8.31 17.62
CA VAL A 174 3.25 8.88 17.34
C VAL A 174 2.20 8.44 18.37
N ALA A 175 2.34 7.22 18.89
CA ALA A 175 1.42 6.66 19.87
C ALA A 175 1.59 7.31 21.25
N ILE A 176 2.83 7.42 21.74
CA ILE A 176 3.08 8.03 23.05
C ILE A 176 2.86 9.55 23.03
N GLU A 177 3.14 10.23 21.92
CA GLU A 177 2.81 11.65 21.74
C GLU A 177 1.30 11.89 21.73
N ALA A 178 0.49 10.97 21.20
CA ALA A 178 -0.97 11.04 21.29
C ALA A 178 -1.46 10.89 22.73
N VAL A 179 -0.88 9.99 23.52
CA VAL A 179 -1.20 9.83 24.95
C VAL A 179 -0.90 11.13 25.71
N LEU A 180 0.30 11.70 25.53
CA LEU A 180 0.70 12.94 26.18
C LEU A 180 -0.20 14.13 25.78
N ARG A 181 -0.59 14.22 24.50
CA ARG A 181 -1.49 15.28 24.01
C ARG A 181 -2.92 15.17 24.54
N SER A 182 -3.38 13.95 24.87
CA SER A 182 -4.71 13.77 25.45
C SER A 182 -4.84 14.24 26.91
N GLY A 183 -3.75 14.76 27.49
CA GLY A 183 -3.69 15.20 28.89
C GLY A 183 -3.45 14.05 29.87
N ASN A 184 -3.25 12.83 29.37
CA ASN A 184 -2.86 11.70 30.20
C ASN A 184 -1.36 11.78 30.52
N SER A 185 -1.06 12.05 31.80
CA SER A 185 0.31 12.15 32.31
C SER A 185 0.78 10.85 32.98
N LEU A 186 0.17 9.70 32.69
CA LEU A 186 0.56 8.41 33.25
C LEU A 186 1.14 7.49 32.16
N SER A 187 2.18 6.74 32.51
CA SER A 187 2.74 5.69 31.67
C SER A 187 1.65 4.65 31.32
N PRO A 188 1.51 4.29 30.03
CA PRO A 188 0.63 3.19 29.62
C PRO A 188 1.00 1.82 30.22
N LEU A 189 2.26 1.64 30.65
CA LEU A 189 2.77 0.39 31.20
C LEU A 189 2.84 0.43 32.74
N SER A 190 3.64 1.34 33.29
CA SER A 190 3.91 1.38 34.73
C SER A 190 2.85 2.13 35.53
N ARG A 191 2.00 2.91 34.85
CA ARG A 191 1.04 3.85 35.47
C ARG A 191 1.70 4.92 36.34
N GLU A 192 3.00 5.13 36.20
CA GLU A 192 3.74 6.18 36.89
C GLU A 192 3.61 7.52 36.13
N PRO A 193 3.83 8.67 36.81
CA PRO A 193 3.84 9.97 36.15
C PRO A 193 4.86 10.05 35.00
N LEU A 194 4.38 10.44 33.83
CA LEU A 194 5.18 10.58 32.61
C LEU A 194 5.53 12.05 32.37
N ALA A 195 6.81 12.35 32.17
CA ALA A 195 7.24 13.64 31.66
C ALA A 195 6.94 13.73 30.15
N SER A 196 6.79 14.95 29.64
CA SER A 196 6.56 15.18 28.21
C SER A 196 7.80 14.95 27.33
N ALA A 197 8.99 14.85 27.93
CA ALA A 197 10.23 14.64 27.21
C ALA A 197 10.36 13.19 26.72
N LEU A 198 10.63 13.03 25.42
CA LEU A 198 10.83 11.74 24.75
C LEU A 198 12.22 11.71 24.09
N PHE A 199 12.93 10.59 24.27
CA PHE A 199 14.29 10.44 23.76
C PHE A 199 14.36 9.37 22.67
N PRO A 200 14.90 9.64 21.47
CA PRO A 200 15.01 8.62 20.42
C PRO A 200 15.82 7.39 20.84
N ASN A 201 15.26 6.19 20.73
CA ASN A 201 15.97 4.94 21.00
C ASN A 201 16.66 4.41 19.72
N ARG A 202 17.78 5.04 19.36
CA ARG A 202 18.51 4.69 18.13
C ARG A 202 19.02 3.25 18.12
N ASN A 203 19.40 2.72 19.29
CA ASN A 203 19.88 1.34 19.40
C ASN A 203 18.77 0.33 19.12
N LEU A 204 17.59 0.50 19.74
CA LEU A 204 16.44 -0.37 19.49
C LEU A 204 16.00 -0.30 18.02
N ARG A 205 15.95 0.90 17.44
CA ARG A 205 15.64 1.09 16.02
C ARG A 205 16.61 0.31 15.11
N GLN A 206 17.90 0.37 15.39
CA GLN A 206 18.91 -0.37 14.62
C GLN A 206 18.74 -1.88 14.77
N ARG A 207 18.46 -2.37 15.99
CA ARG A 207 18.23 -3.80 16.25
C ARG A 207 17.00 -4.34 15.52
N ILE A 208 15.90 -3.58 15.50
CA ILE A 208 14.68 -3.94 14.76
C ILE A 208 14.98 -4.10 13.27
N VAL A 209 15.66 -3.11 12.68
CA VAL A 209 15.99 -3.12 11.25
C VAL A 209 16.97 -4.25 10.91
N ALA A 210 18.01 -4.45 11.72
CA ALA A 210 18.99 -5.51 11.50
C ALA A 210 18.35 -6.90 11.59
N HIS A 211 17.53 -7.15 12.61
CA HIS A 211 16.85 -8.43 12.78
C HIS A 211 15.96 -8.77 11.59
N GLU A 212 15.17 -7.80 11.09
CA GLU A 212 14.34 -8.02 9.91
C GLU A 212 15.20 -8.38 8.69
N GLY A 213 16.31 -7.66 8.46
CA GLY A 213 17.24 -7.95 7.38
C GLY A 213 17.85 -9.34 7.48
N GLU A 214 18.36 -9.72 8.65
CA GLU A 214 18.97 -11.03 8.89
C GLU A 214 17.98 -12.17 8.66
N VAL A 215 16.74 -12.03 9.14
CA VAL A 215 15.68 -13.03 8.94
C VAL A 215 15.33 -13.17 7.46
N LEU A 216 15.21 -12.05 6.74
CA LEU A 216 14.90 -12.06 5.31
C LEU A 216 16.04 -12.65 4.46
N ASP A 217 17.30 -12.34 4.80
CA ASP A 217 18.48 -12.88 4.12
C ASP A 217 18.59 -14.38 4.33
N PHE A 218 18.45 -14.84 5.58
CA PHE A 218 18.47 -16.26 5.91
C PHE A 218 17.34 -17.02 5.19
N ALA A 219 16.11 -16.50 5.23
CA ALA A 219 14.98 -17.13 4.59
C ALA A 219 15.11 -17.14 3.06
N SER A 220 15.68 -16.09 2.46
CA SER A 220 15.95 -16.05 1.01
C SER A 220 16.97 -17.11 0.62
N GLN A 221 18.09 -17.23 1.35
CA GLN A 221 19.10 -18.27 1.11
C GLN A 221 18.51 -19.68 1.27
N ALA A 222 17.69 -19.90 2.30
CA ALA A 222 17.03 -21.18 2.52
C ALA A 222 16.07 -21.52 1.36
N ALA A 223 15.30 -20.56 0.87
CA ALA A 223 14.41 -20.73 -0.26
C ALA A 223 15.16 -21.11 -1.54
N GLU A 224 16.31 -20.49 -1.82
CA GLU A 224 17.17 -20.83 -2.97
C GLU A 224 17.70 -22.26 -2.89
N VAL A 225 18.14 -22.72 -1.72
CA VAL A 225 18.63 -24.09 -1.52
C VAL A 225 17.52 -25.11 -1.73
N VAL A 226 16.32 -24.86 -1.21
CA VAL A 226 15.16 -25.74 -1.39
C VAL A 226 14.74 -25.80 -2.86
N ALA A 227 14.68 -24.65 -3.54
CA ALA A 227 14.40 -24.60 -4.97
C ALA A 227 15.43 -25.37 -5.79
N GLY A 228 16.73 -25.20 -5.50
CA GLY A 228 17.81 -25.93 -6.15
C GLY A 228 17.73 -27.45 -5.94
N ARG A 229 17.35 -27.90 -4.73
CA ARG A 229 17.12 -29.32 -4.43
C ARG A 229 15.92 -29.89 -5.19
N ALA A 230 14.80 -29.16 -5.22
CA ALA A 230 13.61 -29.58 -5.96
C ALA A 230 13.89 -29.72 -7.47
N VAL A 231 14.67 -28.79 -8.05
CA VAL A 231 15.11 -28.88 -9.45
C VAL A 231 15.98 -30.12 -9.69
N ALA A 232 16.93 -30.40 -8.79
CA ALA A 232 17.79 -31.58 -8.90
C ALA A 232 17.01 -32.90 -8.79
N GLU A 233 15.99 -32.96 -7.92
CA GLU A 233 15.12 -34.12 -7.75
C GLU A 233 14.29 -34.39 -9.01
N VAL A 234 13.66 -33.36 -9.58
CA VAL A 234 12.91 -33.46 -10.85
C VAL A 234 13.79 -33.91 -12.01
N LEU A 235 15.05 -33.45 -12.08
CA LEU A 235 16.00 -33.90 -13.10
C LEU A 235 16.51 -35.34 -12.86
N GLY A 236 16.62 -35.76 -11.60
CA GLY A 236 16.99 -37.12 -11.21
C GLY A 236 15.93 -38.17 -11.57
N GLU A 237 14.66 -37.85 -11.36
CA GLU A 237 13.53 -38.73 -11.71
C GLU A 237 13.40 -38.96 -13.22
N GLN A 238 13.76 -37.96 -14.05
CA GLN A 238 13.80 -38.12 -15.52
C GLN A 238 14.95 -39.03 -16.00
N SER A 239 16.05 -39.11 -15.24
CA SER A 239 17.19 -39.99 -15.56
C SER A 239 16.89 -41.47 -15.24
N GLU A 240 16.19 -41.75 -14.13
CA GLU A 240 15.84 -43.14 -13.76
C GLU A 240 14.70 -43.74 -14.60
N GLY A 241 13.75 -42.91 -15.06
CA GLY A 241 12.67 -43.34 -15.96
C GLY A 241 13.12 -43.61 -17.41
N GLY A 242 14.15 -42.92 -17.89
CA GLY A 242 14.71 -43.08 -19.24
C GLY A 242 15.61 -44.31 -19.42
N GLY A 243 16.38 -44.67 -18.38
CA GLY A 243 17.28 -45.83 -18.39
C GLY A 243 16.55 -47.18 -18.47
N ARG A 244 15.43 -47.33 -17.75
CA ARG A 244 14.65 -48.58 -17.75
C ARG A 244 13.91 -48.82 -19.07
N LYS A 245 13.44 -47.76 -19.74
CA LYS A 245 12.78 -47.88 -21.07
C LYS A 245 13.76 -48.32 -22.16
N ARG A 246 14.99 -47.78 -22.19
CA ARG A 246 16.01 -48.20 -23.19
C ARG A 246 16.53 -49.62 -22.96
N ALA A 247 16.67 -50.06 -21.71
CA ALA A 247 17.08 -51.44 -21.40
C ALA A 247 16.00 -52.48 -21.79
N ALA A 248 14.71 -52.14 -21.65
CA ALA A 248 13.61 -53.01 -22.07
C ALA A 248 13.49 -53.12 -23.60
N GLU A 249 13.82 -52.06 -24.35
CA GLU A 249 13.72 -52.04 -25.82
C GLU A 249 14.90 -52.77 -26.49
N LEU A 250 16.09 -52.77 -25.88
CA LEU A 250 17.24 -53.56 -26.32
C LEU A 250 17.08 -55.07 -26.04
N ALA A 251 16.40 -55.47 -24.96
CA ALA A 251 16.16 -56.88 -24.64
C ALA A 251 15.05 -57.52 -25.53
N ALA A 252 14.16 -56.72 -26.12
CA ALA A 252 13.11 -57.20 -27.01
C ALA A 252 13.58 -57.45 -28.46
N GLY A 253 14.74 -56.90 -28.85
CA GLY A 253 15.29 -57.03 -30.20
C GLY A 253 15.99 -58.36 -30.51
N GLU A 254 16.41 -59.13 -29.49
CA GLU A 254 17.19 -60.37 -29.69
C GLU A 254 16.37 -61.66 -29.61
N ALA A 255 15.07 -61.61 -29.27
CA ALA A 255 14.21 -62.80 -29.17
C ALA A 255 13.36 -63.10 -30.42
N GLY A 256 13.55 -62.35 -31.51
CA GLY A 256 12.70 -62.37 -32.70
C GLY A 256 13.30 -63.04 -33.94
N SER A 257 14.12 -64.09 -33.82
CA SER A 257 14.54 -64.85 -35.01
C SER A 257 14.90 -66.30 -34.73
N SER A 258 13.90 -67.12 -34.34
CA SER A 258 13.92 -68.57 -34.63
C SER A 258 12.61 -69.25 -34.24
N ALA A 259 11.66 -69.40 -35.17
CA ALA A 259 10.74 -70.54 -35.17
C ALA A 259 9.97 -70.62 -36.50
N GLY A 260 10.12 -71.72 -37.21
CA GLY A 260 9.29 -72.05 -38.36
C GLY A 260 9.73 -73.33 -39.04
N ASP A 261 9.46 -74.48 -38.43
CA ASP A 261 8.91 -75.64 -39.15
C ASP A 261 8.76 -76.87 -38.22
N ALA A 262 7.53 -77.35 -38.08
CA ALA A 262 7.23 -78.79 -37.96
C ALA A 262 5.71 -79.01 -37.93
N ALA A 263 5.21 -79.50 -39.06
CA ALA A 263 3.87 -80.02 -39.25
C ALA A 263 3.70 -81.45 -38.66
N GLY A 264 2.45 -81.79 -38.35
CA GLY A 264 1.92 -83.14 -38.61
C GLY A 264 1.61 -84.03 -37.40
N GLY A 265 0.42 -84.64 -37.42
CA GLY A 265 0.24 -85.99 -36.87
C GLY A 265 -0.80 -86.21 -35.77
N ARG A 266 -2.08 -86.25 -36.16
CA ARG A 266 -3.20 -87.01 -35.54
C ARG A 266 -2.87 -88.52 -35.30
N PRO A 267 -3.75 -89.39 -34.73
CA PRO A 267 -4.62 -89.36 -33.53
C PRO A 267 -4.70 -90.74 -32.77
N LYS A 268 -5.68 -90.89 -31.84
CA LYS A 268 -6.32 -92.12 -31.26
C LYS A 268 -5.70 -92.64 -29.94
N ARG A 269 -6.46 -93.16 -28.95
CA ARG A 269 -7.86 -93.61 -28.83
C ARG A 269 -8.22 -93.76 -27.34
N SER A 270 -9.49 -93.57 -26.98
CA SER A 270 -10.06 -93.89 -25.66
C SER A 270 -10.44 -95.38 -25.55
N ARG A 271 -10.57 -95.83 -24.30
CA ARG A 271 -10.84 -97.18 -23.76
C ARG A 271 -12.13 -97.84 -24.25
N ARG A 272 -12.13 -99.18 -24.09
CA ARG A 272 -13.23 -100.13 -23.79
C ARG A 272 -14.49 -100.11 -24.66
#